data_AF-A0A3D0P6V2-F1
#
_entry.id   AF-A0A3D0P6V2-F1
#
_cell.length_a   1.000
_cell.length_b   1.000
_cell.length_c   1.000
_cell.angle_alpha   90.00
_cell.angle_beta   90.00
_cell.angle_gamma   90.00
#
_symmetry.space_group_name_H-M   'P 1'
#
loop_
_entity.id
_entity.type
_entity.pdbx_description
1 polymer ?
#
loop_
_entity_poly.entity_id
_entity_poly.type
_entity_poly.pdbx_seq_one_letter_code
_entity_poly.pdbx_strand_id
1 'polypeptide(L)'
;PDTVRGPIAKLCCRFFLLAVFATMYVRDVARKEFYEALGLDAREYDKYVIAKTNETSARVFPVVLNVDHPKFYERLERIVGNNNALSQADASGASAPVRLLRKLPFWGANALEMAKLFFAAPIRSENYQPAIR
;
A
#
# COMPACT_ATOMS: atom_id res chain seq x y z
N PRO A 1 -19.20 12.41 14.61
CA PRO A 1 -18.99 11.64 15.85
C PRO A 1 -17.64 12.00 16.51
N ASP A 2 -17.59 12.13 17.82
CA ASP A 2 -16.33 12.49 18.53
C ASP A 2 -15.29 11.37 18.49
N THR A 3 -15.72 10.13 18.21
CA THR A 3 -14.87 8.95 18.04
C THR A 3 -13.90 9.02 16.86
N VAL A 4 -14.08 9.95 15.91
CA VAL A 4 -13.22 10.08 14.70
C VAL A 4 -12.29 11.30 14.72
N ARG A 5 -12.25 12.09 15.81
CA ARG A 5 -11.52 13.38 15.82
C ARG A 5 -10.21 13.40 16.64
N GLY A 6 -9.88 12.30 17.32
CA GLY A 6 -8.68 12.19 18.17
C GLY A 6 -7.39 11.73 17.47
N PRO A 7 -6.23 11.82 18.15
CA PRO A 7 -4.94 11.35 17.62
C PRO A 7 -4.93 9.84 17.33
N ILE A 8 -5.62 9.05 18.18
CA ILE A 8 -5.79 7.60 17.98
C ILE A 8 -6.57 7.35 16.69
N ALA A 9 -7.70 8.04 16.48
CA ALA A 9 -8.50 7.90 15.26
C ALA A 9 -7.66 8.22 14.00
N LYS A 10 -6.81 9.25 14.04
CA LYS A 10 -5.91 9.58 12.93
C LYS A 10 -4.91 8.47 12.63
N LEU A 11 -4.33 7.84 13.65
CA LEU A 11 -3.40 6.71 13.47
C LEU A 11 -4.13 5.48 12.91
N CYS A 12 -5.33 5.17 13.43
CA CYS A 12 -6.14 4.06 12.95
C CYS A 12 -6.55 4.25 11.48
N CYS A 13 -7.02 5.44 11.09
CA CYS A 13 -7.36 5.74 9.70
C CYS A 13 -6.15 5.62 8.77
N ARG A 14 -4.96 6.11 9.19
CA ARG A 14 -3.72 5.95 8.42
C ARG A 14 -3.35 4.48 8.23
N PHE A 15 -3.40 3.70 9.31
CA PHE A 15 -3.09 2.27 9.26
C PHE A 15 -4.06 1.53 8.34
N PHE A 16 -5.36 1.80 8.49
CA PHE A 16 -6.41 1.19 7.68
C PHE A 16 -6.21 1.48 6.19
N LEU A 17 -6.05 2.76 5.81
CA LEU A 17 -5.80 3.14 4.42
C LEU A 17 -4.54 2.49 3.86
N LEU A 18 -3.45 2.47 4.64
CA LEU A 18 -2.19 1.89 4.21
C LEU A 18 -2.33 0.38 3.98
N ALA A 19 -2.98 -0.34 4.90
CA ALA A 19 -3.20 -1.77 4.78
C ALA A 19 -4.05 -2.09 3.54
N VAL A 20 -5.13 -1.34 3.30
CA VAL A 20 -6.00 -1.53 2.12
C VAL A 20 -5.21 -1.26 0.83
N PHE A 21 -4.52 -0.13 0.72
CA PHE A 21 -3.79 0.22 -0.49
C PHE A 21 -2.62 -0.73 -0.77
N ALA A 22 -1.83 -1.08 0.25
CA ALA A 22 -0.68 -1.96 0.06
C ALA A 22 -1.10 -3.38 -0.34
N THR A 23 -2.13 -3.94 0.31
CA THR A 23 -2.61 -5.29 -0.03
C THR A 23 -3.28 -5.35 -1.39
N MET A 24 -4.07 -4.34 -1.75
CA MET A 24 -4.66 -4.20 -3.08
C MET A 24 -3.57 -4.16 -4.15
N TYR A 25 -2.60 -3.24 -4.02
CA TYR A 25 -1.52 -3.05 -4.98
C TYR A 25 -0.70 -4.33 -5.20
N VAL A 26 -0.35 -5.04 -4.12
CA VAL A 26 0.38 -6.31 -4.21
C VAL A 26 -0.44 -7.40 -4.90
N ARG A 27 -1.72 -7.51 -4.57
CA ARG A 27 -2.61 -8.51 -5.16
C ARG A 27 -2.83 -8.25 -6.65
N ASP A 28 -3.08 -7.01 -7.02
CA ASP A 28 -3.51 -6.66 -8.37
C ASP A 28 -2.35 -6.69 -9.36
N VAL A 29 -1.12 -6.34 -8.93
CA VAL A 29 0.09 -6.59 -9.72
C VAL A 29 0.34 -8.10 -9.93
N ALA A 30 0.02 -8.96 -8.97
CA ALA A 30 0.12 -10.40 -9.14
C ALA A 30 -0.95 -10.98 -10.11
N ARG A 31 -2.02 -10.22 -10.40
CA ARG A 31 -3.12 -10.60 -11.30
C ARG A 31 -3.07 -9.82 -12.63
N LYS A 32 -1.88 -9.42 -13.06
CA LYS A 32 -1.65 -8.62 -14.27
C LYS A 32 -2.40 -9.15 -15.51
N GLU A 33 -2.37 -10.45 -15.76
CA GLU A 33 -3.02 -11.08 -16.92
C GLU A 33 -4.54 -10.82 -16.99
N PHE A 34 -5.21 -10.72 -15.83
CA PHE A 34 -6.64 -10.42 -15.77
C PHE A 34 -6.94 -8.99 -16.23
N TYR A 35 -6.12 -8.02 -15.82
CA TYR A 35 -6.27 -6.62 -16.22
C TYR A 35 -5.90 -6.41 -17.68
N GLU A 36 -4.86 -7.09 -18.17
CA GLU A 36 -4.49 -7.08 -19.58
C GLU A 36 -5.59 -7.66 -20.48
N ALA A 37 -6.26 -8.73 -20.04
CA ALA A 37 -7.42 -9.30 -20.74
C ALA A 37 -8.61 -8.33 -20.85
N LEU A 38 -8.71 -7.37 -19.91
CA LEU A 38 -9.70 -6.29 -19.94
C LEU A 38 -9.20 -5.05 -20.72
N GLY A 39 -7.98 -5.08 -21.26
CA GLY A 39 -7.36 -3.96 -21.96
C GLY A 39 -6.88 -2.84 -21.03
N LEU A 40 -6.61 -3.14 -19.76
CA LEU A 40 -6.19 -2.18 -18.74
C LEU A 40 -4.75 -2.41 -18.31
N ASP A 41 -4.02 -1.33 -18.05
CA ASP A 41 -2.75 -1.41 -17.30
C ASP A 41 -3.07 -1.50 -15.80
N ALA A 42 -2.67 -2.62 -15.15
CA ALA A 42 -2.96 -2.88 -13.74
C ALA A 42 -2.41 -1.78 -12.81
N ARG A 43 -1.24 -1.21 -13.12
CA ARG A 43 -0.59 -0.21 -12.25
C ARG A 43 -1.30 1.14 -12.35
N GLU A 44 -1.65 1.56 -13.56
CA GLU A 44 -2.40 2.79 -13.77
C GLU A 44 -3.81 2.68 -13.18
N TYR A 45 -4.45 1.51 -13.30
CA TYR A 45 -5.72 1.24 -12.66
C TYR A 45 -5.63 1.29 -11.13
N ASP A 46 -4.62 0.64 -10.53
CA ASP A 46 -4.39 0.69 -9.08
C ASP A 46 -4.13 2.11 -8.58
N LYS A 47 -3.31 2.90 -9.29
CA LYS A 47 -3.08 4.31 -8.95
C LYS A 47 -4.38 5.11 -8.98
N TYR A 48 -5.21 4.89 -10.00
CA TYR A 48 -6.52 5.54 -10.13
C TYR A 48 -7.46 5.16 -8.97
N VAL A 49 -7.58 3.87 -8.66
CA VAL A 49 -8.42 3.38 -7.56
C VAL A 49 -7.93 3.94 -6.23
N ILE A 50 -6.63 3.88 -5.95
CA ILE A 50 -6.04 4.45 -4.74
C ILE A 50 -6.38 5.93 -4.62
N ALA A 51 -6.18 6.73 -5.68
CA ALA A 51 -6.49 8.16 -5.66
C ALA A 51 -7.97 8.44 -5.36
N LYS A 52 -8.89 7.70 -6.01
CA LYS A 52 -10.35 7.87 -5.80
C LYS A 52 -10.83 7.37 -4.45
N THR A 53 -10.29 6.28 -3.95
CA THR A 53 -10.60 5.81 -2.60
C THR A 53 -10.08 6.81 -1.57
N ASN A 54 -8.85 7.33 -1.74
CA ASN A 54 -8.26 8.32 -0.85
C ASN A 54 -9.09 9.63 -0.83
N GLU A 55 -9.56 10.08 -2.00
CA GLU A 55 -10.48 11.21 -2.15
C GLU A 55 -11.80 10.97 -1.39
N THR A 56 -12.42 9.81 -1.58
CA THR A 56 -13.69 9.47 -0.93
C THR A 56 -13.52 9.33 0.58
N SER A 57 -12.42 8.71 1.03
CA SER A 57 -12.08 8.55 2.45
C SER A 57 -11.85 9.89 3.15
N ALA A 58 -11.34 10.91 2.46
CA ALA A 58 -11.17 12.25 3.03
C ALA A 58 -12.49 12.86 3.53
N ARG A 59 -13.64 12.46 2.97
CA ARG A 59 -14.96 12.94 3.41
C ARG A 59 -15.40 12.38 4.77
N VAL A 60 -14.81 11.25 5.20
CA VAL A 60 -15.24 10.50 6.40
C VAL A 60 -14.14 10.43 7.45
N PHE A 61 -12.88 10.29 7.05
CA PHE A 61 -11.74 10.18 7.93
C PHE A 61 -11.15 11.56 8.25
N PRO A 62 -10.52 11.75 9.42
CA PRO A 62 -9.87 13.01 9.80
C PRO A 62 -8.56 13.27 9.04
N VAL A 63 -7.93 12.22 8.50
CA VAL A 63 -6.69 12.27 7.73
C VAL A 63 -6.70 11.18 6.66
N VAL A 64 -5.95 11.43 5.60
CA VAL A 64 -5.71 10.48 4.51
C VAL A 64 -4.22 10.39 4.19
N LEU A 65 -3.82 9.39 3.39
CA LEU A 65 -2.42 9.23 3.01
C LEU A 65 -2.04 10.24 1.93
N ASN A 66 -0.77 10.67 1.93
CA ASN A 66 -0.22 11.48 0.85
C ASN A 66 0.20 10.58 -0.32
N VAL A 67 -0.78 10.18 -1.14
CA VAL A 67 -0.58 9.24 -2.25
C VAL A 67 0.17 9.86 -3.43
N ASP A 68 0.14 11.19 -3.56
CA ASP A 68 0.88 11.94 -4.59
C ASP A 68 2.36 12.16 -4.25
N HIS A 69 2.78 11.80 -3.04
CA HIS A 69 4.18 11.86 -2.66
C HIS A 69 5.01 10.97 -3.61
N PRO A 70 6.13 11.46 -4.19
CA PRO A 70 6.85 10.73 -5.24
C PRO A 70 7.33 9.34 -4.81
N LYS A 71 7.64 9.19 -3.52
CA LYS A 71 8.05 7.91 -2.92
C LYS A 71 6.89 6.96 -2.57
N PHE A 72 5.63 7.36 -2.67
CA PHE A 72 4.50 6.53 -2.24
C PHE A 72 4.44 5.23 -3.06
N TYR A 73 4.25 5.36 -4.37
CA TYR A 73 4.20 4.22 -5.28
C TYR A 73 5.55 3.52 -5.42
N GLU A 74 6.67 4.25 -5.36
CA GLU A 74 8.01 3.64 -5.35
C GLU A 74 8.17 2.62 -4.21
N ARG A 75 7.65 2.93 -3.02
CA ARG A 75 7.70 2.02 -1.87
C ARG A 75 6.74 0.84 -2.03
N LEU A 76 5.55 1.06 -2.60
CA LEU A 76 4.63 -0.03 -2.91
C LEU A 76 5.25 -1.02 -3.91
N GLU A 77 5.95 -0.52 -4.94
CA GLU A 77 6.71 -1.34 -5.89
C GLU A 77 7.82 -2.16 -5.21
N ARG A 78 8.53 -1.58 -4.22
CA ARG A 78 9.50 -2.34 -3.42
C ARG A 78 8.84 -3.46 -2.63
N ILE A 79 7.67 -3.21 -2.05
CA ILE A 79 6.89 -4.24 -1.33
C ILE A 79 6.47 -5.36 -2.28
N VAL A 80 6.01 -5.02 -3.50
CA VAL A 80 5.71 -6.01 -4.55
C VAL A 80 6.94 -6.86 -4.87
N GLY A 81 8.10 -6.23 -5.11
CA GLY A 81 9.35 -6.93 -5.41
C GLY A 81 9.78 -7.88 -4.30
N ASN A 82 9.72 -7.41 -3.05
CA ASN A 82 10.00 -8.24 -1.87
C ASN A 82 9.01 -9.42 -1.75
N ASN A 83 7.72 -9.19 -2.02
CA ASN A 83 6.72 -10.26 -2.02
C ASN A 83 6.98 -11.30 -3.09
N ASN A 84 7.39 -10.88 -4.29
CA ASN A 84 7.78 -11.81 -5.35
C ASN A 84 8.99 -12.66 -4.93
N ALA A 85 9.99 -12.05 -4.28
CA ALA A 85 11.15 -12.78 -3.76
C ALA A 85 10.78 -13.76 -2.64
N LEU A 86 9.84 -13.38 -1.76
CA LEU A 86 9.27 -14.27 -0.74
C LEU A 86 8.57 -15.48 -1.38
N SER A 87 7.75 -15.27 -2.41
CA SER A 87 7.08 -16.34 -3.14
C SER A 87 8.07 -17.27 -3.85
N GLN A 88 9.13 -16.73 -4.44
CA GLN A 88 10.22 -17.53 -5.04
C GLN A 88 10.96 -18.36 -3.99
N ALA A 89 11.25 -17.79 -2.81
CA ALA A 89 11.86 -18.52 -1.70
C ALA A 89 10.95 -19.67 -1.21
N ASP A 90 9.64 -19.46 -1.20
CA ASP A 90 8.67 -20.50 -0.86
C ASP A 90 8.61 -21.63 -1.91
N ALA A 91 8.79 -21.30 -3.19
CA ALA A 91 8.84 -22.27 -4.29
C ALA A 91 10.18 -23.01 -4.41
N SER A 92 11.26 -22.54 -3.74
CA SER A 92 12.64 -22.98 -4.02
C SER A 92 13.01 -24.41 -3.55
N GLY A 93 12.04 -25.24 -3.15
CA GLY A 93 12.26 -26.61 -2.66
C GLY A 93 13.15 -26.76 -1.42
N ALA A 94 13.59 -25.66 -0.81
CA ALA A 94 14.55 -25.66 0.29
C ALA A 94 13.90 -26.15 1.60
N SER A 95 14.72 -26.70 2.49
CA SER A 95 14.30 -27.11 3.84
C SER A 95 13.76 -25.90 4.63
N ALA A 96 12.84 -26.17 5.57
CA ALA A 96 12.16 -25.14 6.35
C ALA A 96 13.09 -24.09 7.01
N PRO A 97 14.20 -24.47 7.69
CA PRO A 97 15.09 -23.46 8.30
C PRO A 97 15.82 -22.61 7.26
N VAL A 98 16.25 -23.20 6.14
CA VAL A 98 16.92 -22.47 5.06
C VAL A 98 15.96 -21.50 4.38
N ARG A 99 14.70 -21.92 4.18
CA ARG A 99 13.64 -21.07 3.64
C ARG A 99 13.34 -19.89 4.56
N LEU A 100 13.25 -20.13 5.87
CA LEU A 100 13.02 -19.06 6.85
C LEU A 100 14.13 -18.01 6.81
N LEU A 101 15.40 -18.45 6.81
CA LEU A 101 16.55 -17.56 6.71
C LEU A 101 16.55 -16.72 5.41
N ARG A 102 16.15 -17.32 4.29
CA ARG A 102 16.03 -16.61 3.00
C ARG A 102 14.90 -15.56 3.01
N LYS A 103 13.83 -15.79 3.76
CA LYS A 103 12.66 -14.89 3.82
C LYS A 103 12.84 -13.71 4.78
N LEU A 104 13.62 -13.91 5.84
CA LEU A 104 13.86 -12.91 6.89
C LEU A 104 14.26 -11.52 6.37
N PRO A 105 15.21 -11.35 5.43
CA PRO A 105 15.55 -10.02 4.91
C PRO A 105 14.38 -9.34 4.19
N PHE A 106 13.57 -10.07 3.44
CA PHE A 106 12.44 -9.52 2.70
C PHE A 106 11.28 -9.13 3.63
N TRP A 107 11.03 -9.90 4.70
CA TRP A 107 10.09 -9.50 5.74
C TRP A 107 10.54 -8.23 6.47
N GLY A 108 11.83 -8.13 6.82
CA GLY A 108 12.40 -6.91 7.39
C GLY A 108 12.29 -5.71 6.45
N ALA A 109 12.57 -5.90 5.16
CA ALA A 109 12.43 -4.86 4.14
C ALA A 109 10.96 -4.41 3.98
N ASN A 110 10.00 -5.33 3.98
CA ASN A 110 8.58 -5.00 3.93
C ASN A 110 8.12 -4.23 5.16
N ALA A 111 8.50 -4.68 6.37
CA ALA A 111 8.20 -3.95 7.60
C ALA A 111 8.77 -2.53 7.57
N LEU A 112 9.98 -2.36 7.04
CA LEU A 112 10.62 -1.06 6.89
C LEU A 112 9.89 -0.16 5.88
N GLU A 113 9.51 -0.65 4.70
CA GLU A 113 8.79 0.16 3.72
C GLU A 113 7.37 0.51 4.19
N MET A 114 6.67 -0.42 4.85
CA MET A 114 5.39 -0.16 5.51
C MET A 114 5.52 0.90 6.61
N ALA A 115 6.57 0.83 7.45
CA ALA A 115 6.82 1.84 8.47
C ALA A 115 7.08 3.22 7.83
N LYS A 116 7.91 3.29 6.79
CA LYS A 116 8.19 4.56 6.09
C LYS A 116 6.94 5.14 5.43
N LEU A 117 6.05 4.31 4.87
CA LEU A 117 4.75 4.73 4.35
C LEU A 117 3.83 5.21 5.48
N PHE A 118 3.76 4.46 6.58
CA PHE A 118 2.91 4.79 7.72
C PHE A 118 3.30 6.12 8.36
N PHE A 119 4.60 6.37 8.56
CA PHE A 119 5.12 7.59 9.19
C PHE A 119 5.30 8.77 8.23
N ALA A 120 5.10 8.58 6.92
CA ALA A 120 5.04 9.69 5.97
C ALA A 120 3.96 10.70 6.41
N ALA A 121 4.22 11.99 6.17
CA ALA A 121 3.32 13.06 6.56
C ALA A 121 1.93 12.83 5.93
N PRO A 122 0.87 12.63 6.73
CA PRO A 122 -0.48 12.45 6.20
C PRO A 122 -1.05 13.81 5.77
N ILE A 123 -2.07 13.78 4.93
CA ILE A 123 -2.85 14.98 4.58
C ILE A 123 -4.04 15.04 5.53
N ARG A 124 -4.24 16.19 6.17
CA ARG A 124 -5.49 16.42 6.91
C ARG A 124 -6.62 16.57 5.93
N SER A 125 -7.75 15.92 6.20
CA SER A 125 -8.87 15.90 5.25
C SER A 125 -9.42 17.30 4.96
N GLU A 126 -9.35 18.23 5.92
CA GLU A 126 -9.69 19.65 5.75
C GLU A 126 -8.83 20.37 4.69
N ASN A 127 -7.60 19.89 4.46
CA ASN A 127 -6.65 20.42 3.49
C ASN A 127 -6.53 19.53 2.24
N TYR A 128 -7.36 18.49 2.13
CA TYR A 128 -7.29 17.57 1.00
C TYR A 128 -7.91 18.23 -0.22
N GLN A 129 -7.08 18.48 -1.23
CA GLN A 129 -7.54 18.90 -2.55
C GLN A 129 -7.56 17.66 -3.44
N PRO A 130 -8.71 17.30 -4.04
CA PRO A 130 -8.71 16.25 -5.05
C PRO A 130 -7.78 16.65 -6.18
N ALA A 131 -6.94 15.73 -6.65
CA ALA A 131 -6.14 15.95 -7.83
C ALA A 131 -7.10 16.28 -9.00
N ILE A 132 -7.03 17.52 -9.51
CA ILE A 132 -7.76 17.92 -10.72
C ILE A 132 -7.11 17.16 -11.87
N ARG A 133 -7.81 16.15 -12.41
CA ARG A 133 -7.44 15.41 -13.61
C ARG A 133 -8.63 15.32 -14.53
#